data_AF-A0A7W1AID3-F1
#
_entry.id   AF-A0A7W1AID3-F1
#
_cell.length_a   1.000
_cell.length_b   1.000
_cell.length_c   1.000
_cell.angle_alpha   90.00
_cell.angle_beta   90.00
_cell.angle_gamma   90.00
#
_symmetry.space_group_name_H-M   'P 1'
#
loop_
_entity.id
_entity.type
_entity.pdbx_description
1 polymer ?
#
loop_
_entity_poly.entity_id
_entity_poly.type
_entity_poly.pdbx_seq_one_letter_code
_entity_poly.pdbx_strand_id
1 'polypeptide(L)' 'DQQKELAETARILVARGCKVMLSNSDTPFIRSIYKGFTIDRVKCPRAINSNAAKRGDVDEVIVTSGY' A
#
# COMPACT_ATOMS: atom_id res chain seq x y z
N ASP A 1 -9.37 7.55 -9.05
CA ASP A 1 -9.42 8.53 -7.93
C ASP A 1 -9.43 7.91 -6.54
N GLN A 2 -10.16 6.81 -6.31
CA GLN A 2 -10.30 6.15 -4.99
C GLN A 2 -9.00 5.90 -4.22
N GLN A 3 -7.91 5.48 -4.88
CA GLN A 3 -6.62 5.24 -4.20
C GLN A 3 -6.00 6.54 -3.63
N LYS A 4 -6.20 7.68 -4.28
CA LYS A 4 -5.71 8.98 -3.79
C LYS A 4 -6.51 9.41 -2.55
N GLU A 5 -7.82 9.20 -2.57
CA GLU A 5 -8.72 9.49 -1.45
C GLU A 5 -8.40 8.61 -0.22
N LEU A 6 -8.10 7.33 -0.44
CA LEU A 6 -7.63 6.44 0.62
C LEU A 6 -6.31 6.94 1.23
N ALA A 7 -5.35 7.34 0.40
CA ALA A 7 -4.08 7.87 0.88
C ALA A 7 -4.28 9.14 1.71
N GLU A 8 -5.19 10.03 1.32
CA GLU A 8 -5.51 11.23 2.07
C GLU A 8 -6.18 10.91 3.41
N THR A 9 -7.14 9.98 3.41
CA THR A 9 -7.78 9.50 4.64
C THR A 9 -6.74 8.93 5.61
N ALA A 10 -5.78 8.15 5.10
CA ALA A 10 -4.67 7.63 5.90
C ALA A 10 -3.82 8.75 6.50
N ARG A 11 -3.49 9.81 5.74
CA ARG A 11 -2.74 10.96 6.26
C ARG A 11 -3.46 11.66 7.39
N ILE A 12 -4.76 11.88 7.22
CA ILE A 12 -5.58 12.53 8.25
C ILE A 12 -5.59 11.69 9.54
N LEU A 13 -5.67 10.37 9.44
CA LEU A 13 -5.60 9.47 10.60
C LEU A 13 -4.23 9.51 11.28
N VAL A 14 -3.14 9.49 10.51
CA VAL A 14 -1.78 9.61 11.06
C VAL A 14 -1.58 10.96 11.74
N ALA A 15 -2.07 12.05 11.15
CA ALA A 15 -2.03 13.40 11.73
C ALA A 15 -2.82 13.50 13.05
N ARG A 16 -3.81 12.64 13.27
CA ARG A 16 -4.56 12.50 14.53
C ARG A 16 -3.86 11.61 15.56
N GLY A 17 -2.67 11.11 15.27
CA GLY A 17 -1.92 10.19 16.13
C GLY A 17 -2.35 8.73 16.00
N CYS A 18 -3.21 8.38 15.04
CA CYS A 18 -3.60 6.99 14.81
C CYS A 18 -2.50 6.23 14.07
N LYS A 19 -2.23 5.00 14.49
CA LYS A 19 -1.36 4.09 13.74
C LYS A 19 -2.13 3.48 12.58
N VAL A 20 -1.65 3.70 11.36
CA VAL A 20 -2.22 3.16 10.12
C VAL A 20 -1.26 2.15 9.50
N MET A 21 -1.81 1.08 8.92
CA MET A 21 -1.09 0.13 8.06
C MET A 21 -1.97 -0.21 6.84
N LEU A 22 -1.39 -0.17 5.64
CA LEU A 22 -2.06 -0.49 4.38
C LEU A 22 -1.17 -1.42 3.55
N SER A 23 -1.75 -2.41 2.89
CA SER A 23 -1.05 -3.26 1.92
C SER A 23 -1.55 -2.96 0.51
N ASN A 24 -0.65 -2.84 -0.46
CA ASN A 24 -1.02 -2.59 -1.85
C ASN A 24 0.03 -3.11 -2.83
N SER A 25 -0.32 -3.23 -4.11
CA SER A 25 0.62 -3.69 -5.13
C SER A 25 1.74 -2.68 -5.37
N ASP A 26 2.96 -3.19 -5.54
CA ASP A 26 4.14 -2.35 -5.75
C ASP A 26 4.16 -1.75 -7.15
N THR A 27 3.62 -0.55 -7.28
CA THR A 27 3.62 0.20 -8.54
C THR A 27 4.16 1.61 -8.34
N PRO A 28 4.73 2.25 -9.37
CA PRO A 28 5.19 3.64 -9.29
C PRO A 28 4.11 4.61 -8.82
N PHE A 29 2.84 4.35 -9.20
CA PHE A 29 1.70 5.15 -8.76
C PHE A 29 1.43 5.02 -7.26
N ILE A 30 1.42 3.80 -6.72
CA ILE A 30 1.21 3.58 -5.28
C ILE A 30 2.33 4.23 -4.47
N ARG A 31 3.60 4.10 -4.90
CA ARG A 31 4.72 4.76 -4.22
C ARG A 31 4.64 6.27 -4.21
N SER A 32 4.11 6.88 -5.28
CA SER A 32 3.99 8.34 -5.35
C SER A 32 2.89 8.87 -4.43
N ILE A 33 1.74 8.20 -4.36
CA ILE A 33 0.63 8.64 -3.50
C ILE A 33 0.88 8.37 -2.01
N TYR A 34 1.72 7.40 -1.65
CA TYR A 34 2.11 7.13 -0.26
C TYR A 34 3.46 7.74 0.13
N LYS A 35 3.97 8.71 -0.65
CA LYS A 35 5.20 9.44 -0.30
C LYS A 35 5.04 10.10 1.08
N GLY A 36 6.02 9.89 1.95
CA GLY A 36 6.04 10.38 3.34
C GLY A 36 5.61 9.34 4.38
N PHE A 37 5.05 8.22 3.96
CA PHE A 37 4.88 7.05 4.83
C PHE A 37 6.11 6.15 4.76
N THR A 38 6.27 5.26 5.74
CA THR A 38 7.23 4.16 5.66
C THR A 38 6.68 3.11 4.69
N ILE A 39 7.49 2.70 3.71
CA ILE A 39 7.10 1.75 2.67
C ILE A 39 8.08 0.58 2.67
N ASP A 40 7.61 -0.58 3.13
CA ASP A 40 8.35 -1.84 3.08
C ASP A 40 7.91 -2.64 1.86
N ARG A 41 8.86 -3.14 1.07
CA ARG A 41 8.55 -4.03 -0.05
C ARG A 41 8.65 -5.47 0.38
N VAL A 42 7.64 -6.25 0.05
CA VAL A 42 7.57 -7.66 0.42
C VAL A 42 7.22 -8.46 -0.83
N LYS A 43 7.98 -9.53 -1.07
CA LYS A 43 7.61 -10.54 -2.06
C LYS A 43 6.64 -11.50 -1.42
N CYS A 44 5.43 -11.57 -1.95
CA CYS A 44 4.40 -12.47 -1.45
C CYS A 44 3.89 -13.36 -2.58
N PRO A 45 3.82 -14.70 -2.39
CA PRO A 45 3.16 -15.57 -3.34
C PRO A 45 1.66 -15.28 -3.32
N ARG A 46 1.12 -14.67 -4.39
CA ARG A 46 -0.34 -14.49 -4.54
C ARG A 46 -0.97 -15.82 -4.96
N ALA A 47 -1.31 -16.65 -3.98
CA ALA A 47 -2.09 -17.87 -4.20
C ALA A 47 -3.51 -17.56 -4.73
N ILE A 48 -4.06 -16.39 -4.37
CA ILE A 48 -5.41 -15.97 -4.73
C ILE A 48 -5.33 -14.64 -5.50
N ASN A 49 -5.62 -14.68 -6.80
CA ASN A 49 -5.84 -13.52 -7.64
C ASN A 49 -7.08 -13.76 -8.51
N SER A 50 -7.89 -12.71 -8.72
CA SER A 50 -9.08 -12.76 -9.58
C SER A 50 -8.74 -13.13 -11.03
N ASN A 51 -7.51 -12.82 -11.48
CA ASN A 51 -6.96 -13.33 -12.72
C ASN A 51 -5.97 -14.47 -12.42
N ALA A 52 -6.35 -15.70 -12.80
CA ALA A 52 -5.55 -16.89 -12.57
C ALA A 52 -4.15 -16.82 -13.23
N ALA A 53 -4.01 -16.12 -14.36
CA ALA A 53 -2.73 -15.96 -15.05
C ALA A 53 -1.75 -15.01 -14.32
N LYS A 54 -2.25 -14.24 -13.33
CA LYS A 54 -1.43 -13.36 -12.48
C LYS A 54 -1.18 -13.94 -11.09
N ARG A 55 -1.45 -15.23 -10.89
CA ARG A 55 -1.06 -15.96 -9.68
C ARG A 55 0.44 -16.29 -9.78
N GLY A 56 1.20 -15.97 -8.75
CA GLY A 56 2.66 -16.07 -8.74
C GLY A 56 3.27 -15.09 -7.73
N ASP A 57 4.60 -14.99 -7.73
CA ASP A 57 5.32 -14.02 -6.90
C ASP A 57 5.02 -12.62 -7.39
N VAL A 58 4.50 -11.79 -6.48
CA VAL A 58 4.23 -10.39 -6.73
C VAL A 58 4.97 -9.54 -5.72
N ASP A 59 5.42 -8.39 -6.18
CA ASP A 59 5.93 -7.35 -5.29
C ASP A 59 4.72 -6.60 -4.71
N GLU A 60 4.59 -6.65 -3.40
CA GLU A 60 3.62 -5.89 -2.60
C GLU A 60 4.38 -4.84 -1.78
N VAL A 61 3.68 -3.76 -1.42
CA VAL A 61 4.15 -2.77 -0.46
C VAL A 61 3.28 -2.81 0.79
N ILE A 62 3.93 -2.78 1.95
CA ILE A 62 3.31 -2.48 3.23
C ILE A 62 3.64 -1.03 3.55
N VAL A 63 2.61 -0.22 3.66
CA VAL A 63 2.69 1.19 4.02
C VAL A 63 2.28 1.32 5.48
N THR A 64 3.20 1.75 6.34
CA THR A 64 2.90 2.00 7.75
C THR A 64 2.95 3.49 8.06
N SER A 65 2.28 3.87 9.14
CA SER A 65 2.35 5.20 9.77
C SER A 65 3.82 5.60 9.90
N GLY A 66 4.26 6.54 9.07
CA GLY A 66 5.55 7.20 9.18
C GLY A 66 5.48 8.29 10.23
N TYR A 67 6.62 8.59 10.86
CA TYR A 67 6.80 9.70 11.79
C TYR A 67 8.07 10.46 11.39
#